data_AF-A0A9E6ZKX0-F1
#
_entry.id   AF-A0A9E6ZKX0-F1
#
_cell.length_a   1.000
_cell.length_b   1.000
_cell.length_c   1.000
_cell.angle_alpha   90.00
_cell.angle_beta   90.00
_cell.angle_gamma   90.00
#
_symmetry.space_group_name_H-M   'P 1'
#
loop_
_entity.id
_entity.type
_entity.pdbx_description
1 polymer ?
#
loop_
_entity_poly.entity_id
_entity_poly.type
_entity_poly.pdbx_seq_one_letter_code
_entity_poly.pdbx_strand_id
1 'polypeptide(L)'
;MKPLFLISLLFSVFAFSQNINETGKLRANETKEYHLAANQGDDIDITLDKIEGGKLNISLHHYEGERIFIDKKIKNFWTKIIAGPKGVYVIKVENPNKKEAEFTLKVKTDSHGGSSAKLVYKTFSDTTYKEPVKRKNKIEVLETKTLQNEKFYLNSRSNAYVKGGKNRVFFPIYLPENTVEWYYVFSASRNEDDIKNTITSFSLASELTGIINNKQSLAGSVSNLSTPPGADICDIYVLDEANLKLFSEKEDFDYKIDASRQNYKSGLIQVKEDYGSKVYLGINNPDNLYGIHVGIEVVAIVKTKKEIEEDYREPVVTTRRIPVAE
;
A
#
# COMPACT_ATOMS: atom_id res chain seq x y z
N MET A 1 1.36 8.02 2.55
CA MET A 1 0.85 8.38 1.21
C MET A 1 -0.39 7.54 0.94
N LYS A 2 -1.58 8.13 1.03
CA LYS A 2 -2.82 7.44 0.63
C LYS A 2 -2.87 7.39 -0.91
N PRO A 3 -3.18 6.25 -1.54
CA PRO A 3 -3.25 6.19 -2.99
C PRO A 3 -4.45 7.01 -3.47
N LEU A 4 -4.18 8.00 -4.31
CA LEU A 4 -5.18 8.79 -5.02
C LEU A 4 -5.69 7.91 -6.17
N PHE A 5 -6.77 7.15 -5.93
CA PHE A 5 -7.40 6.37 -7.00
C PHE A 5 -8.16 7.33 -7.92
N LEU A 6 -7.64 7.48 -9.14
CA LEU A 6 -8.25 8.22 -10.23
C LEU A 6 -9.51 7.45 -10.70
N ILE A 7 -10.70 8.00 -10.42
CA ILE A 7 -11.98 7.43 -10.87
C ILE A 7 -12.14 7.74 -12.36
N SER A 8 -11.99 6.72 -13.20
CA SER A 8 -12.34 6.78 -14.62
C SER A 8 -13.85 6.59 -14.77
N LEU A 9 -14.57 7.65 -15.15
CA LEU A 9 -15.99 7.57 -15.51
C LEU A 9 -16.12 7.10 -16.96
N LEU A 10 -16.40 5.80 -17.14
CA LEU A 10 -16.82 5.24 -18.42
C LEU A 10 -18.33 5.45 -18.61
N PHE A 11 -18.69 6.35 -19.52
CA PHE A 11 -20.09 6.58 -19.91
C PHE A 11 -20.40 5.80 -21.19
N SER A 12 -21.28 4.80 -21.08
CA SER A 12 -21.93 4.19 -22.25
C SER A 12 -23.24 4.93 -22.54
N VAL A 13 -23.30 5.65 -23.67
CA VAL A 13 -24.49 6.39 -24.11
C VAL A 13 -25.36 5.51 -25.00
N PHE A 14 -26.58 5.20 -24.56
CA PHE A 14 -27.62 4.62 -25.41
C PHE A 14 -28.64 5.71 -25.74
N ALA A 15 -28.87 5.99 -27.02
CA ALA A 15 -29.87 6.95 -27.48
C ALA A 15 -31.16 6.22 -27.88
N PHE A 16 -32.30 6.62 -27.31
CA PHE A 16 -33.62 6.13 -27.70
C PHE A 16 -34.39 7.17 -28.52
N SER A 17 -35.23 6.69 -29.45
CA SER A 17 -36.18 7.51 -30.20
C SER A 17 -37.19 8.17 -29.25
N GLN A 18 -37.48 9.45 -29.47
CA GLN A 18 -38.30 10.28 -28.58
C GLN A 18 -39.82 10.09 -28.73
N ASN A 19 -40.26 9.44 -29.81
CA ASN A 19 -41.68 9.16 -30.03
C ASN A 19 -42.05 7.84 -29.37
N ILE A 20 -43.01 7.90 -28.45
CA ILE A 20 -43.57 6.72 -27.79
C ILE A 20 -44.87 6.38 -28.53
N ASN A 21 -45.01 5.14 -28.95
CA ASN A 21 -46.27 4.59 -29.45
C ASN A 21 -46.36 3.18 -28.89
N GLU A 22 -46.99 3.04 -27.72
CA GLU A 22 -47.04 1.80 -26.99
C GLU A 22 -48.48 1.39 -26.69
N THR A 23 -48.81 0.14 -26.99
CA THR A 23 -49.99 -0.53 -26.47
C THR A 23 -49.57 -1.46 -25.34
N GLY A 24 -50.22 -1.34 -24.18
CA GLY A 24 -49.80 -2.03 -22.97
C GLY A 24 -50.97 -2.42 -22.07
N LYS A 25 -50.65 -3.25 -21.07
CA LYS A 25 -51.57 -3.69 -20.02
C LYS A 25 -50.99 -3.33 -18.65
N LEU A 26 -51.83 -2.86 -17.74
CA LEU A 26 -51.50 -2.57 -16.35
C LEU A 26 -52.35 -3.43 -15.43
N ARG A 27 -51.69 -4.22 -14.59
CA ARG A 27 -52.32 -4.98 -13.50
C ARG A 27 -52.84 -4.04 -12.42
N ALA A 28 -53.50 -4.64 -11.43
CA ALA A 28 -54.04 -3.89 -10.30
C ALA A 28 -52.95 -3.15 -9.52
N ASN A 29 -53.15 -1.86 -9.30
CA ASN A 29 -52.23 -0.94 -8.63
C ASN A 29 -50.84 -0.83 -9.30
N GLU A 30 -50.73 -1.23 -10.57
CA GLU A 30 -49.50 -1.08 -11.32
C GLU A 30 -49.37 0.34 -11.88
N THR A 31 -48.13 0.82 -11.91
CA THR A 31 -47.74 2.09 -12.54
C THR A 31 -46.64 1.81 -13.53
N LYS A 32 -46.77 2.35 -14.74
CA LYS A 32 -45.70 2.33 -15.74
C LYS A 32 -45.24 3.75 -16.03
N GLU A 33 -43.92 3.91 -16.03
CA GLU A 33 -43.25 5.18 -16.26
C GLU A 33 -42.64 5.22 -17.66
N TYR A 34 -42.75 6.37 -18.31
CA TYR A 34 -42.17 6.65 -19.61
C TYR A 34 -41.34 7.92 -19.53
N HIS A 35 -40.08 7.83 -19.93
CA HIS A 35 -39.16 8.97 -19.95
C HIS A 35 -39.07 9.53 -21.36
N LEU A 36 -39.12 10.85 -21.46
CA LEU A 36 -38.83 11.59 -22.68
C LEU A 36 -37.94 12.79 -22.34
N ALA A 37 -37.12 13.23 -23.29
CA ALA A 37 -36.32 14.44 -23.12
C ALA A 37 -36.92 15.55 -23.98
N ALA A 38 -36.98 16.78 -23.48
CA ALA A 38 -37.46 17.92 -24.26
C ALA A 38 -36.61 19.16 -23.96
N ASN A 39 -36.42 20.01 -24.97
CA ASN A 39 -35.84 21.33 -24.76
C ASN A 39 -36.90 22.31 -24.24
N GLN A 40 -36.44 23.44 -23.69
CA GLN A 40 -37.35 24.50 -23.30
C GLN A 40 -38.11 25.05 -24.52
N GLY A 41 -39.43 25.12 -24.39
CA GLY A 41 -40.33 25.57 -25.46
C GLY A 41 -40.74 24.48 -26.46
N ASP A 42 -40.26 23.24 -26.32
CA ASP A 42 -40.72 22.13 -27.17
C ASP A 42 -42.18 21.78 -26.85
N ASP A 43 -42.92 21.36 -27.87
CA ASP A 43 -44.29 20.90 -27.71
C ASP A 43 -44.28 19.40 -27.37
N ILE A 44 -45.00 19.00 -26.32
CA ILE A 44 -45.20 17.59 -25.97
C ILE A 44 -46.69 17.27 -26.13
N ASP A 45 -47.00 16.49 -27.17
CA ASP A 45 -48.33 15.96 -27.44
C ASP A 45 -48.47 14.59 -26.79
N ILE A 46 -49.46 14.43 -25.90
CA ILE A 46 -49.72 13.18 -25.18
C ILE A 46 -51.15 12.74 -25.48
N THR A 47 -51.30 11.53 -26.00
CA THR A 47 -52.58 10.84 -26.16
C THR A 47 -52.57 9.54 -25.37
N LEU A 48 -53.55 9.35 -24.49
CA LEU A 48 -53.77 8.10 -23.78
C LEU A 48 -55.21 7.63 -24.02
N ASP A 49 -55.33 6.48 -24.68
CA ASP A 49 -56.60 5.83 -24.96
C ASP A 49 -56.71 4.54 -24.15
N LYS A 50 -57.80 4.39 -23.40
CA LYS A 50 -58.13 3.12 -22.76
C LYS A 50 -58.83 2.21 -23.76
N ILE A 51 -58.29 1.01 -23.95
CA ILE A 51 -58.88 -0.02 -24.80
C ILE A 51 -59.93 -0.81 -24.00
N GLU A 52 -59.53 -1.39 -22.87
CA GLU A 52 -60.40 -2.27 -22.07
C GLU A 52 -60.06 -2.20 -20.57
N GLY A 53 -61.00 -2.63 -19.72
CA GLY A 53 -60.72 -2.93 -18.31
C GLY A 53 -60.87 -1.76 -17.34
N GLY A 54 -60.03 -1.75 -16.31
CA GLY A 54 -60.01 -0.83 -15.16
C GLY A 54 -59.92 0.66 -15.54
N LYS A 55 -60.00 1.57 -14.56
CA LYS A 55 -59.78 3.00 -14.80
C LYS A 55 -58.29 3.28 -14.88
N LEU A 56 -57.89 4.24 -15.73
CA LEU A 56 -56.52 4.72 -15.83
C LEU A 56 -56.40 6.12 -15.25
N ASN A 57 -55.25 6.41 -14.68
CA ASN A 57 -54.80 7.78 -14.40
C ASN A 57 -53.55 8.05 -15.22
N ILE A 58 -53.32 9.32 -15.54
CA ILE A 58 -52.06 9.77 -16.13
C ILE A 58 -51.53 10.97 -15.36
N SER A 59 -50.23 11.05 -15.20
CA SER A 59 -49.58 12.27 -14.73
C SER A 59 -48.30 12.53 -15.48
N LEU A 60 -47.92 13.80 -15.52
CA LEU A 60 -46.65 14.25 -16.07
C LEU A 60 -45.92 15.07 -15.02
N HIS A 61 -44.62 14.85 -14.89
CA HIS A 61 -43.74 15.64 -14.03
C HIS A 61 -42.38 15.81 -14.69
N HIS A 62 -41.66 16.85 -14.26
CA HIS A 62 -40.24 16.97 -14.55
C HIS A 62 -39.44 16.01 -13.65
N TYR A 63 -38.43 15.32 -14.18
CA TYR A 63 -37.69 14.27 -13.45
C TYR A 63 -37.07 14.77 -12.13
N GLU A 64 -36.53 15.99 -12.14
CA GLU A 64 -35.92 16.64 -10.97
C GLU A 64 -36.86 17.66 -10.29
N GLY A 65 -38.13 17.74 -10.69
CA GLY A 65 -38.98 18.87 -10.35
C GLY A 65 -40.43 18.53 -10.06
N GLU A 66 -41.25 19.56 -10.11
CA GLU A 66 -42.65 19.47 -9.74
C GLU A 66 -43.52 18.75 -10.78
N ARG A 67 -44.68 18.32 -10.31
CA ARG A 67 -45.71 17.72 -11.16
C ARG A 67 -46.35 18.78 -12.02
N ILE A 68 -46.39 18.54 -13.32
CA ILE A 68 -46.94 19.45 -14.32
C ILE A 68 -48.46 19.28 -14.37
N PHE A 69 -48.94 18.03 -14.49
CA PHE A 69 -50.37 17.75 -14.42
C PHE A 69 -50.68 16.33 -13.93
N ILE A 70 -51.94 16.12 -13.56
CA ILE A 70 -52.53 14.81 -13.26
C ILE A 70 -53.99 14.79 -13.73
N ASP A 71 -54.38 13.71 -14.38
CA ASP A 71 -55.76 13.43 -14.74
C ASP A 71 -56.13 12.00 -14.31
N LYS A 72 -57.38 11.80 -13.88
CA LYS A 72 -57.85 10.59 -13.21
C LYS A 72 -59.09 10.05 -13.89
N LYS A 73 -59.20 8.71 -13.89
CA LYS A 73 -60.36 7.97 -14.43
C LYS A 73 -60.59 8.20 -15.92
N ILE A 74 -59.51 8.17 -16.69
CA ILE A 74 -59.48 8.47 -18.11
C ILE A 74 -60.12 7.34 -18.93
N LYS A 75 -60.95 7.73 -19.90
CA LYS A 75 -61.32 6.87 -21.03
C LYS A 75 -60.45 7.20 -22.25
N ASN A 76 -60.47 8.47 -22.66
CA ASN A 76 -59.58 9.04 -23.67
C ASN A 76 -59.02 10.34 -23.09
N PHE A 77 -57.73 10.58 -23.28
CA PHE A 77 -57.06 11.79 -22.82
C PHE A 77 -56.16 12.30 -23.93
N TRP A 78 -56.24 13.60 -24.19
CA TRP A 78 -55.31 14.30 -25.03
C TRP A 78 -54.93 15.62 -24.37
N THR A 79 -53.64 15.91 -24.36
CA THR A 79 -53.13 17.23 -23.98
C THR A 79 -51.93 17.58 -24.82
N LYS A 80 -51.75 18.87 -25.01
CA LYS A 80 -50.54 19.47 -25.55
C LYS A 80 -49.98 20.42 -24.49
N ILE A 81 -48.72 20.22 -24.14
CA ILE A 81 -48.02 21.11 -23.22
C ILE A 81 -46.79 21.72 -23.90
N ILE A 82 -46.40 22.90 -23.43
CA ILE A 82 -45.12 23.51 -23.78
C ILE A 82 -44.14 23.13 -22.67
N ALA A 83 -43.04 22.50 -23.04
CA ALA A 83 -41.98 22.13 -22.12
C ALA A 83 -41.39 23.38 -21.45
N GLY A 84 -41.35 23.38 -20.12
CA GLY A 84 -40.71 24.39 -19.29
C GLY A 84 -39.17 24.36 -19.43
N PRO A 85 -38.39 24.07 -18.38
CA PRO A 85 -36.93 23.93 -18.51
C PRO A 85 -36.52 22.70 -19.35
N LYS A 86 -35.39 22.79 -20.07
CA LYS A 86 -34.79 21.60 -20.72
C LYS A 86 -34.54 20.51 -19.69
N GLY A 87 -35.01 19.29 -19.97
CA GLY A 87 -34.85 18.18 -19.03
C GLY A 87 -35.57 16.91 -19.45
N VAL A 88 -35.59 15.95 -18.53
CA VAL A 88 -36.33 14.70 -18.68
C VAL A 88 -37.71 14.89 -18.08
N TYR A 89 -38.73 14.54 -18.85
CA TYR A 89 -40.11 14.50 -18.41
C TYR A 89 -40.54 13.04 -18.25
N VAL A 90 -41.37 12.79 -17.25
CA VAL A 90 -41.80 11.46 -16.87
C VAL A 90 -43.32 11.40 -16.92
N ILE A 91 -43.83 10.57 -17.83
CA ILE A 91 -45.25 10.24 -17.93
C ILE A 91 -45.50 8.98 -17.10
N LYS A 92 -46.44 9.05 -16.18
CA LYS A 92 -46.90 7.92 -15.37
C LYS A 92 -48.29 7.53 -15.81
N VAL A 93 -48.46 6.29 -16.23
CA VAL A 93 -49.78 5.69 -16.46
C VAL A 93 -50.04 4.71 -15.33
N GLU A 94 -51.14 4.91 -14.60
CA GLU A 94 -51.44 4.15 -13.38
C GLU A 94 -52.80 3.48 -13.49
N ASN A 95 -52.90 2.23 -13.00
CA ASN A 95 -54.18 1.55 -12.81
C ASN A 95 -54.49 1.41 -11.31
N PRO A 96 -55.24 2.34 -10.71
CA PRO A 96 -55.55 2.30 -9.27
C PRO A 96 -56.64 1.26 -8.89
N ASN A 97 -57.10 0.41 -9.82
CA ASN A 97 -58.21 -0.51 -9.56
C ASN A 97 -57.75 -1.95 -9.45
N LYS A 98 -58.65 -2.83 -9.01
CA LYS A 98 -58.40 -4.28 -8.88
C LYS A 98 -58.45 -5.06 -10.21
N LYS A 99 -58.98 -4.45 -11.28
CA LYS A 99 -59.09 -5.09 -12.61
C LYS A 99 -57.97 -4.56 -13.50
N GLU A 100 -57.38 -5.44 -14.30
CA GLU A 100 -56.42 -5.07 -15.34
C GLU A 100 -57.01 -4.02 -16.29
N ALA A 101 -56.17 -3.16 -16.84
CA ALA A 101 -56.53 -2.15 -17.82
C ALA A 101 -55.59 -2.21 -19.03
N GLU A 102 -56.14 -2.17 -20.23
CA GLU A 102 -55.40 -2.13 -21.49
C GLU A 102 -55.48 -0.72 -22.09
N PHE A 103 -54.36 -0.22 -22.61
CA PHE A 103 -54.23 1.15 -23.07
C PHE A 103 -53.30 1.29 -24.27
N THR A 104 -53.45 2.41 -24.98
CA THR A 104 -52.47 2.90 -25.95
C THR A 104 -52.00 4.28 -25.54
N LEU A 105 -50.68 4.45 -25.41
CA LEU A 105 -50.02 5.72 -25.13
C LEU A 105 -49.25 6.15 -26.39
N LYS A 106 -49.57 7.35 -26.88
CA LYS A 106 -48.81 8.03 -27.93
C LYS A 106 -48.23 9.32 -27.37
N VAL A 107 -46.93 9.50 -27.52
CA VAL A 107 -46.22 10.71 -27.10
C VAL A 107 -45.37 11.17 -28.25
N LYS A 108 -45.52 12.44 -28.63
CA LYS A 108 -44.72 13.09 -29.65
C LYS A 108 -44.12 14.36 -29.07
N THR A 109 -42.84 14.58 -29.33
CA THR A 109 -42.15 15.83 -28.94
C THR A 109 -41.73 16.57 -30.20
N ASP A 110 -42.23 17.78 -30.39
CA ASP A 110 -41.92 18.63 -31.54
C ASP A 110 -41.02 19.80 -31.08
N SER A 111 -39.78 19.85 -31.59
CA SER A 111 -38.79 20.86 -31.20
C SER A 111 -38.82 22.10 -32.09
N HIS A 112 -38.83 23.29 -31.49
CA HIS A 112 -39.01 24.56 -32.20
C HIS A 112 -37.77 25.48 -32.23
N GLY A 113 -36.63 25.04 -31.68
CA GLY A 113 -35.46 25.89 -31.46
C GLY A 113 -34.08 25.29 -31.75
N GLY A 114 -33.98 24.15 -32.44
CA GLY A 114 -32.69 23.50 -32.73
C GLY A 114 -32.79 21.98 -32.81
N SER A 115 -31.68 21.28 -32.50
CA SER A 115 -31.65 19.81 -32.43
C SER A 115 -32.55 19.30 -31.30
N SER A 116 -33.39 18.30 -31.59
CA SER A 116 -34.19 17.62 -30.57
C SER A 116 -33.33 17.09 -29.44
N ALA A 117 -33.80 17.25 -28.21
CA ALA A 117 -33.16 16.68 -27.04
C ALA A 117 -33.00 15.17 -27.22
N LYS A 118 -32.05 14.55 -26.52
CA LYS A 118 -31.88 13.08 -26.53
C LYS A 118 -31.97 12.55 -25.12
N LEU A 119 -32.79 11.52 -24.94
CA LEU A 119 -32.83 10.79 -23.68
C LEU A 119 -31.62 9.86 -23.62
N VAL A 120 -30.74 10.12 -22.66
CA VAL A 120 -29.55 9.32 -22.38
C VAL A 120 -29.58 8.89 -20.91
N TYR A 121 -29.12 7.68 -20.61
CA TYR A 121 -28.96 7.22 -19.23
C TYR A 121 -27.49 7.33 -18.80
N LYS A 122 -27.21 8.17 -17.81
CA LYS A 122 -25.88 8.27 -17.20
C LYS A 122 -25.77 7.32 -16.02
N THR A 123 -24.70 6.53 -15.97
CA THR A 123 -24.39 5.65 -14.84
C THR A 123 -23.58 6.43 -13.82
N PHE A 124 -24.10 6.54 -12.59
CA PHE A 124 -23.40 7.09 -11.45
C PHE A 124 -22.97 5.95 -10.54
N SER A 125 -21.69 5.93 -10.18
CA SER A 125 -21.12 4.98 -9.23
C SER A 125 -20.77 5.72 -7.95
N ASP A 126 -21.22 5.21 -6.81
CA ASP A 126 -20.86 5.71 -5.49
C ASP A 126 -20.12 4.61 -4.73
N THR A 127 -19.03 4.98 -4.07
CA THR A 127 -18.21 4.04 -3.30
C THR A 127 -18.41 4.33 -1.82
N THR A 128 -19.14 3.45 -1.15
CA THR A 128 -19.26 3.45 0.31
C THR A 128 -18.30 2.43 0.90
N TYR A 129 -18.08 2.49 2.21
CA TYR A 129 -17.20 1.57 2.91
C TYR A 129 -17.98 0.82 3.97
N LYS A 130 -17.80 -0.50 4.04
CA LYS A 130 -18.34 -1.30 5.15
C LYS A 130 -17.65 -0.94 6.47
N GLU A 131 -18.26 -1.42 7.55
CA GLU A 131 -17.65 -1.39 8.89
C GLU A 131 -16.24 -2.01 8.87
N PRO A 132 -15.29 -1.45 9.64
CA PRO A 132 -13.93 -1.95 9.68
C PRO A 132 -13.91 -3.39 10.22
N VAL A 133 -13.21 -4.27 9.50
CA VAL A 133 -12.91 -5.63 9.93
C VAL A 133 -11.42 -5.75 10.20
N LYS A 134 -11.08 -6.43 11.30
CA LYS A 134 -9.68 -6.74 11.60
C LYS A 134 -9.16 -7.78 10.62
N ARG A 135 -8.07 -7.46 9.93
CA ARG A 135 -7.37 -8.38 9.03
C ARG A 135 -5.96 -8.61 9.55
N LYS A 136 -5.53 -9.87 9.56
CA LYS A 136 -4.13 -10.23 9.80
C LYS A 136 -3.39 -10.26 8.48
N ASN A 137 -2.34 -9.47 8.39
CA ASN A 137 -1.42 -9.48 7.25
C ASN A 137 -0.02 -9.88 7.71
N LYS A 138 0.66 -10.67 6.88
CA LYS A 138 2.07 -11.00 7.07
C LYS A 138 2.90 -9.94 6.37
N ILE A 139 3.71 -9.22 7.13
CA ILE A 139 4.69 -8.27 6.61
C ILE A 139 6.09 -8.78 6.87
N GLU A 140 7.02 -8.43 6.01
CA GLU A 140 8.45 -8.62 6.25
C GLU A 140 9.00 -7.39 6.98
N VAL A 141 9.70 -7.62 8.08
CA VAL A 141 10.37 -6.58 8.87
C VAL A 141 11.84 -6.94 9.04
N LEU A 142 12.68 -5.92 9.20
CA LEU A 142 14.08 -6.09 9.55
C LEU A 142 14.22 -6.06 11.07
N GLU A 143 15.06 -6.92 11.61
CA GLU A 143 15.40 -6.97 13.03
C GLU A 143 16.90 -7.13 13.23
N THR A 144 17.44 -6.56 14.30
CA THR A 144 18.84 -6.76 14.68
C THR A 144 19.00 -7.96 15.60
N LYS A 145 20.07 -8.73 15.42
CA LYS A 145 20.48 -9.81 16.32
C LYS A 145 21.96 -9.65 16.67
N THR A 146 22.25 -9.43 17.95
CA THR A 146 23.63 -9.46 18.45
C THR A 146 24.14 -10.90 18.41
N LEU A 147 25.26 -11.11 17.72
CA LEU A 147 25.89 -12.41 17.54
C LEU A 147 27.06 -12.61 18.50
N GLN A 148 27.84 -11.54 18.73
CA GLN A 148 28.95 -11.53 19.69
C GLN A 148 29.07 -10.17 20.37
N ASN A 149 29.53 -10.17 21.62
CA ASN A 149 29.91 -8.99 22.37
C ASN A 149 31.00 -9.43 23.36
N GLU A 150 32.26 -9.28 22.97
CA GLU A 150 33.39 -9.90 23.62
C GLU A 150 34.51 -8.91 23.91
N LYS A 151 35.25 -9.17 24.97
CA LYS A 151 36.48 -8.46 25.34
C LYS A 151 37.58 -9.44 25.65
N PHE A 152 38.79 -9.16 25.17
CA PHE A 152 39.92 -10.06 25.38
C PHE A 152 41.25 -9.30 25.28
N TYR A 153 42.31 -9.96 25.74
CA TYR A 153 43.67 -9.44 25.69
C TYR A 153 44.51 -10.20 24.66
N LEU A 154 45.27 -9.46 23.85
CA LEU A 154 46.22 -9.98 22.88
C LEU A 154 47.64 -9.60 23.27
N ASN A 155 48.51 -10.60 23.33
CA ASN A 155 49.93 -10.36 23.59
C ASN A 155 50.60 -9.68 22.39
N SER A 156 51.71 -8.97 22.65
CA SER A 156 52.65 -8.54 21.62
C SER A 156 53.29 -9.74 20.90
N ARG A 157 53.80 -9.56 19.69
CA ARG A 157 54.51 -10.62 18.94
C ARG A 157 55.69 -11.23 19.72
N SER A 158 56.53 -10.41 20.37
CA SER A 158 57.68 -10.90 21.14
C SER A 158 57.28 -11.73 22.36
N ASN A 159 56.35 -11.24 23.18
CA ASN A 159 55.84 -12.00 24.32
C ASN A 159 55.08 -13.26 23.90
N ALA A 160 54.37 -13.25 22.76
CA ALA A 160 53.72 -14.46 22.24
C ALA A 160 54.74 -15.54 21.86
N TYR A 161 55.85 -15.14 21.23
CA TYR A 161 56.93 -16.06 20.84
C TYR A 161 57.71 -16.61 22.06
N VAL A 162 57.99 -15.76 23.06
CA VAL A 162 58.89 -16.10 24.18
C VAL A 162 58.16 -16.67 25.41
N LYS A 163 56.92 -16.22 25.69
CA LYS A 163 56.17 -16.58 26.91
C LYS A 163 54.94 -17.44 26.64
N GLY A 164 54.75 -17.92 25.41
CA GLY A 164 53.62 -18.79 25.02
C GLY A 164 52.26 -18.08 24.96
N GLY A 165 52.23 -16.74 24.97
CA GLY A 165 51.01 -15.96 24.82
C GLY A 165 50.43 -16.02 23.40
N LYS A 166 49.14 -15.71 23.24
CA LYS A 166 48.50 -15.56 21.91
C LYS A 166 48.48 -14.09 21.49
N ASN A 167 49.03 -13.80 20.31
CA ASN A 167 48.89 -12.51 19.62
C ASN A 167 47.83 -12.55 18.50
N ARG A 168 47.29 -13.74 18.21
CA ARG A 168 46.19 -13.99 17.28
C ARG A 168 45.09 -14.76 17.99
N VAL A 169 43.84 -14.36 17.77
CA VAL A 169 42.64 -15.09 18.18
C VAL A 169 41.66 -15.10 17.03
N PHE A 170 40.66 -15.96 17.09
CA PHE A 170 39.57 -15.93 16.13
C PHE A 170 38.23 -16.23 16.79
N PHE A 171 37.18 -15.74 16.15
CA PHE A 171 35.81 -15.90 16.61
C PHE A 171 34.92 -16.43 15.48
N PRO A 172 34.25 -17.58 15.64
CA PRO A 172 33.26 -18.03 14.68
C PRO A 172 31.99 -17.17 14.80
N ILE A 173 31.54 -16.64 13.67
CA ILE A 173 30.29 -15.88 13.55
C ILE A 173 29.29 -16.76 12.82
N TYR A 174 28.26 -17.19 13.53
CA TYR A 174 27.16 -17.96 12.99
C TYR A 174 26.06 -17.00 12.56
N LEU A 175 25.94 -16.79 11.25
CA LEU A 175 24.93 -15.90 10.68
C LEU A 175 23.56 -16.60 10.70
N PRO A 176 22.53 -16.00 11.32
CA PRO A 176 21.19 -16.57 11.31
C PRO A 176 20.63 -16.68 9.89
N GLU A 177 19.66 -17.57 9.70
CA GLU A 177 18.90 -17.62 8.44
C GLU A 177 18.25 -16.26 8.13
N ASN A 178 18.18 -15.93 6.84
CA ASN A 178 17.65 -14.67 6.33
C ASN A 178 18.41 -13.42 6.79
N THR A 179 19.69 -13.56 7.14
CA THR A 179 20.60 -12.42 7.30
C THR A 179 20.70 -11.66 5.97
N VAL A 180 20.48 -10.34 6.03
CA VAL A 180 20.59 -9.43 4.89
C VAL A 180 22.01 -8.86 4.79
N GLU A 181 22.53 -8.46 5.94
CA GLU A 181 23.86 -7.90 6.13
C GLU A 181 24.18 -7.98 7.61
N TRP A 182 25.46 -7.88 7.95
CA TRP A 182 25.90 -7.83 9.33
C TRP A 182 26.99 -6.78 9.50
N TYR A 183 27.20 -6.41 10.74
CA TYR A 183 28.10 -5.35 11.12
C TYR A 183 28.98 -5.83 12.25
N TYR A 184 30.21 -5.38 12.26
CA TYR A 184 31.02 -5.45 13.47
C TYR A 184 31.63 -4.10 13.78
N VAL A 185 31.79 -3.86 15.06
CA VAL A 185 32.48 -2.70 15.60
C VAL A 185 33.59 -3.20 16.50
N PHE A 186 34.71 -2.50 16.52
CA PHE A 186 35.81 -2.84 17.42
C PHE A 186 36.53 -1.60 17.93
N SER A 187 37.22 -1.78 19.05
CA SER A 187 38.18 -0.82 19.61
C SER A 187 39.34 -1.57 20.28
N ALA A 188 40.54 -1.00 20.18
CA ALA A 188 41.75 -1.51 20.82
C ALA A 188 42.47 -0.45 21.66
N SER A 189 42.93 -0.82 22.85
CA SER A 189 43.68 0.02 23.78
C SER A 189 44.57 -0.84 24.68
N ARG A 190 45.74 -0.33 25.06
CA ARG A 190 46.56 -0.93 26.13
C ARG A 190 45.92 -0.82 27.51
N ASN A 191 44.98 0.11 27.71
CA ASN A 191 44.27 0.27 28.96
C ASN A 191 42.97 -0.54 28.94
N GLU A 192 42.85 -1.51 29.86
CA GLU A 192 41.65 -2.35 29.97
C GLU A 192 40.39 -1.52 30.26
N ASP A 193 40.51 -0.48 31.10
CA ASP A 193 39.37 0.34 31.51
C ASP A 193 38.78 1.11 30.33
N ASP A 194 39.61 1.57 29.38
CA ASP A 194 39.14 2.22 28.16
C ASP A 194 38.24 1.27 27.36
N ILE A 195 38.65 0.01 27.20
CA ILE A 195 37.89 -1.00 26.47
C ILE A 195 36.63 -1.41 27.22
N LYS A 196 36.73 -1.61 28.54
CA LYS A 196 35.59 -1.95 29.38
C LYS A 196 34.51 -0.87 29.32
N ASN A 197 34.89 0.40 29.43
CA ASN A 197 33.95 1.52 29.33
C ASN A 197 33.37 1.62 27.92
N THR A 198 34.21 1.48 26.90
CA THR A 198 33.80 1.56 25.49
C THR A 198 32.75 0.51 25.13
N ILE A 199 33.02 -0.78 25.38
CA ILE A 199 32.08 -1.87 25.06
C ILE A 199 30.77 -1.74 25.86
N THR A 200 30.83 -1.31 27.11
CA THR A 200 29.61 -1.12 27.93
C THR A 200 28.76 0.05 27.43
N SER A 201 29.42 1.12 26.94
CA SER A 201 28.75 2.31 26.43
C SER A 201 28.24 2.18 25.00
N PHE A 202 28.85 1.29 24.20
CA PHE A 202 28.51 1.10 22.82
C PHE A 202 27.38 0.07 22.67
N SER A 203 26.37 0.38 21.86
CA SER A 203 25.25 -0.52 21.62
C SER A 203 24.88 -0.53 20.14
N LEU A 204 25.69 -1.22 19.33
CA LEU A 204 25.49 -1.30 17.88
C LEU A 204 24.08 -1.77 17.53
N ALA A 205 23.59 -2.77 18.25
CA ALA A 205 22.25 -3.31 18.03
C ALA A 205 21.14 -2.27 18.26
N SER A 206 21.27 -1.43 19.28
CA SER A 206 20.29 -0.39 19.59
C SER A 206 20.31 0.72 18.54
N GLU A 207 21.50 1.14 18.10
CA GLU A 207 21.66 2.14 17.04
C GLU A 207 21.07 1.66 15.71
N LEU A 208 21.40 0.43 15.30
CA LEU A 208 20.86 -0.17 14.09
C LEU A 208 19.33 -0.36 14.18
N THR A 209 18.82 -0.77 15.35
CA THR A 209 17.37 -0.85 15.60
C THR A 209 16.70 0.52 15.42
N GLY A 210 17.31 1.58 15.94
CA GLY A 210 16.84 2.95 15.77
C GLY A 210 16.75 3.36 14.30
N ILE A 211 17.79 3.05 13.50
CA ILE A 211 17.80 3.33 12.06
C ILE A 211 16.67 2.57 11.34
N ILE A 212 16.51 1.28 11.63
CA ILE A 212 15.46 0.43 11.03
C ILE A 212 14.07 0.97 11.35
N ASN A 213 13.80 1.26 12.63
CA ASN A 213 12.49 1.73 13.08
C ASN A 213 12.12 3.10 12.49
N ASN A 214 13.12 3.96 12.28
CA ASN A 214 12.94 5.28 11.66
C ASN A 214 12.82 5.22 10.13
N LYS A 215 12.81 4.03 9.51
CA LYS A 215 12.72 3.80 8.05
C LYS A 215 13.77 4.58 7.24
N GLN A 216 14.92 4.85 7.85
CA GLN A 216 16.02 5.50 7.16
C GLN A 216 16.78 4.49 6.30
N SER A 217 17.49 4.97 5.27
CA SER A 217 18.37 4.11 4.47
C SER A 217 19.54 3.61 5.31
N LEU A 218 19.66 2.29 5.50
CA LEU A 218 20.74 1.67 6.27
C LEU A 218 22.13 2.11 5.78
N ALA A 219 22.36 2.08 4.47
CA ALA A 219 23.67 2.41 3.89
C ALA A 219 24.13 3.85 4.17
N GLY A 220 23.20 4.82 4.24
CA GLY A 220 23.53 6.24 4.47
C GLY A 220 23.46 6.66 5.95
N SER A 221 22.71 5.93 6.78
CA SER A 221 22.60 6.23 8.20
C SER A 221 23.70 5.58 9.03
N VAL A 222 24.19 4.40 8.62
CA VAL A 222 25.26 3.71 9.35
C VAL A 222 26.59 4.47 9.29
N SER A 223 26.88 5.19 8.20
CA SER A 223 28.07 6.04 8.11
C SER A 223 28.08 7.20 9.13
N ASN A 224 26.94 7.52 9.74
CA ASN A 224 26.82 8.56 10.75
C ASN A 224 26.94 8.00 12.18
N LEU A 225 27.02 6.68 12.35
CA LEU A 225 27.26 6.09 13.66
C LEU A 225 28.68 6.40 14.11
N SER A 226 28.82 6.87 15.34
CA SER A 226 30.13 7.19 15.90
C SER A 226 30.92 5.90 16.10
N THR A 227 32.14 5.84 15.56
CA THR A 227 33.06 4.77 15.91
C THR A 227 33.55 4.94 17.34
N PRO A 228 33.66 3.87 18.14
CA PRO A 228 34.19 3.97 19.48
C PRO A 228 35.64 4.49 19.47
N PRO A 229 36.08 5.18 20.53
CA PRO A 229 37.47 5.61 20.64
C PRO A 229 38.39 4.39 20.76
N GLY A 230 39.56 4.45 20.13
CA GLY A 230 40.62 3.44 20.24
C GLY A 230 41.99 4.12 20.34
N ALA A 231 42.91 3.53 21.09
CA ALA A 231 44.22 4.10 21.36
C ALA A 231 45.36 3.39 20.60
N ASP A 232 45.21 2.09 20.36
CA ASP A 232 46.25 1.20 19.85
C ASP A 232 45.78 0.40 18.64
N ILE A 233 46.72 -0.03 17.79
CA ILE A 233 46.40 -0.70 16.52
C ILE A 233 46.10 -2.18 16.69
N CYS A 234 45.14 -2.67 15.91
CA CYS A 234 44.77 -4.07 15.76
C CYS A 234 44.46 -4.36 14.30
N ASP A 235 44.69 -5.60 13.87
CA ASP A 235 44.18 -6.11 12.61
C ASP A 235 42.96 -7.00 12.84
N ILE A 236 41.95 -6.87 11.99
CA ILE A 236 40.76 -7.72 11.94
C ILE A 236 40.59 -8.22 10.51
N TYR A 237 40.49 -9.53 10.37
CA TYR A 237 40.34 -10.23 9.10
C TYR A 237 39.02 -11.01 9.10
N VAL A 238 38.23 -10.85 8.04
CA VAL A 238 37.09 -11.73 7.76
C VAL A 238 37.58 -12.88 6.90
N LEU A 239 37.46 -14.10 7.44
CA LEU A 239 38.04 -15.32 6.90
C LEU A 239 36.95 -16.38 6.69
N ASP A 240 37.17 -17.25 5.71
CA ASP A 240 36.49 -18.53 5.60
C ASP A 240 37.23 -19.62 6.40
N GLU A 241 36.72 -20.85 6.39
CA GLU A 241 37.29 -21.96 7.16
C GLU A 241 38.68 -22.37 6.69
N ALA A 242 38.96 -22.30 5.38
CA ALA A 242 40.26 -22.65 4.83
C ALA A 242 41.33 -21.64 5.28
N ASN A 243 41.02 -20.34 5.15
CA ASN A 243 41.92 -19.25 5.51
C ASN A 243 42.05 -19.06 7.02
N LEU A 244 41.06 -19.47 7.81
CA LEU A 244 41.17 -19.51 9.27
C LEU A 244 42.32 -20.38 9.74
N LYS A 245 42.47 -21.56 9.13
CA LYS A 245 43.53 -22.51 9.49
C LYS A 245 44.90 -21.88 9.22
N LEU A 246 45.10 -21.34 8.02
CA LEU A 246 46.32 -20.64 7.61
C LEU A 246 46.63 -19.45 8.53
N PHE A 247 45.62 -18.64 8.86
CA PHE A 247 45.74 -17.54 9.83
C PHE A 247 46.22 -18.01 11.21
N SER A 248 45.67 -19.13 11.68
CA SER A 248 45.99 -19.71 13.00
C SER A 248 47.41 -20.30 13.03
N GLU A 249 47.84 -20.89 11.92
CA GLU A 249 49.17 -21.51 11.73
C GLU A 249 50.27 -20.49 11.37
N LYS A 250 49.89 -19.22 11.13
CA LYS A 250 50.78 -18.13 10.72
C LYS A 250 51.39 -18.31 9.33
N GLU A 251 50.66 -18.98 8.45
CA GLU A 251 50.95 -19.08 7.03
C GLU A 251 50.32 -17.92 6.26
N ASP A 252 50.60 -17.83 4.96
CA ASP A 252 49.95 -16.87 4.07
C ASP A 252 48.48 -17.25 3.89
N PHE A 253 47.58 -16.27 3.96
CA PHE A 253 46.13 -16.49 3.88
C PHE A 253 45.47 -15.32 3.13
N ASP A 254 44.32 -15.63 2.52
CA ASP A 254 43.44 -14.64 1.91
C ASP A 254 42.37 -14.17 2.91
N TYR A 255 41.88 -12.95 2.72
CA TYR A 255 40.82 -12.37 3.54
C TYR A 255 39.93 -11.45 2.71
N LYS A 256 38.73 -11.17 3.22
CA LYS A 256 37.78 -10.27 2.55
C LYS A 256 38.19 -8.82 2.77
N ILE A 257 38.81 -8.19 1.77
CA ILE A 257 39.41 -6.86 1.88
C ILE A 257 38.40 -5.81 2.37
N ASP A 258 37.22 -5.75 1.75
CA ASP A 258 36.21 -4.73 2.07
C ASP A 258 35.66 -4.86 3.50
N ALA A 259 35.65 -6.09 4.02
CA ALA A 259 35.15 -6.43 5.34
C ALA A 259 36.26 -6.55 6.40
N SER A 260 37.53 -6.31 6.06
CA SER A 260 38.68 -6.44 6.97
C SER A 260 39.39 -5.10 7.20
N ARG A 261 40.14 -4.96 8.29
CA ARG A 261 40.88 -3.73 8.64
C ARG A 261 42.25 -4.10 9.19
N GLN A 262 43.29 -3.43 8.69
CA GLN A 262 44.68 -3.62 9.14
C GLN A 262 45.25 -2.31 9.68
N ASN A 263 45.97 -2.36 10.80
CA ASN A 263 46.54 -1.19 11.48
C ASN A 263 45.49 -0.14 11.91
N TYR A 264 44.31 -0.57 12.35
CA TYR A 264 43.24 0.34 12.82
C TYR A 264 43.14 0.31 14.34
N LYS A 265 42.77 1.46 14.92
CA LYS A 265 42.54 1.57 16.38
C LYS A 265 41.12 1.21 16.80
N SER A 266 40.19 1.54 15.94
CA SER A 266 38.77 1.22 16.07
C SER A 266 38.12 1.32 14.70
N GLY A 267 36.89 0.82 14.60
CA GLY A 267 36.11 0.94 13.38
C GLY A 267 34.75 0.29 13.47
N LEU A 268 33.86 0.76 12.62
CA LEU A 268 32.54 0.18 12.34
C LEU A 268 32.56 -0.30 10.89
N ILE A 269 32.28 -1.57 10.66
CA ILE A 269 32.38 -2.21 9.36
C ILE A 269 31.06 -2.87 9.02
N GLN A 270 30.58 -2.54 7.83
CA GLN A 270 29.42 -3.16 7.21
C GLN A 270 29.87 -4.31 6.31
N VAL A 271 29.16 -5.43 6.41
CA VAL A 271 29.42 -6.63 5.62
C VAL A 271 28.14 -7.06 4.92
N LYS A 272 28.07 -6.77 3.61
CA LYS A 272 26.89 -7.02 2.75
C LYS A 272 26.97 -8.31 1.95
N GLU A 273 28.17 -8.78 1.69
CA GLU A 273 28.36 -9.94 0.82
C GLU A 273 27.95 -11.21 1.58
N ASP A 274 27.29 -12.12 0.85
CA ASP A 274 26.92 -13.42 1.41
C ASP A 274 28.16 -14.30 1.49
N TYR A 275 28.62 -14.51 2.72
CA TYR A 275 29.75 -15.37 3.03
C TYR A 275 29.30 -16.73 3.61
N GLY A 276 28.02 -17.08 3.41
CA GLY A 276 27.42 -18.31 3.94
C GLY A 276 26.96 -18.17 5.40
N SER A 277 26.55 -19.28 6.00
CA SER A 277 26.01 -19.30 7.37
C SER A 277 27.06 -19.21 8.47
N LYS A 278 28.35 -19.29 8.12
CA LYS A 278 29.47 -19.30 9.06
C LYS A 278 30.68 -18.58 8.46
N VAL A 279 31.14 -17.55 9.17
CA VAL A 279 32.39 -16.84 8.87
C VAL A 279 33.24 -16.73 10.12
N TYR A 280 34.48 -16.31 9.96
CA TYR A 280 35.39 -16.13 11.10
C TYR A 280 35.98 -14.73 11.11
N LEU A 281 36.07 -14.15 12.30
CA LEU A 281 36.84 -12.94 12.55
C LEU A 281 38.19 -13.33 13.14
N GLY A 282 39.25 -13.24 12.34
CA GLY A 282 40.64 -13.38 12.79
C GLY A 282 41.17 -12.04 13.29
N ILE A 283 41.67 -11.99 14.51
CA ILE A 283 42.09 -10.76 15.17
C ILE A 283 43.55 -10.90 15.57
N ASN A 284 44.37 -9.93 15.18
CA ASN A 284 45.81 -9.97 15.37
C ASN A 284 46.32 -8.66 15.98
N ASN A 285 47.19 -8.78 17.00
CA ASN A 285 48.01 -7.67 17.46
C ASN A 285 49.31 -7.61 16.63
N PRO A 286 49.50 -6.59 15.77
CA PRO A 286 50.72 -6.43 14.99
C PRO A 286 51.89 -5.87 15.82
N ASP A 287 51.66 -5.33 17.03
CA ASP A 287 52.69 -4.71 17.88
C ASP A 287 53.73 -5.75 18.36
N ASN A 288 55.01 -5.38 18.25
CA ASN A 288 56.11 -6.24 18.62
C ASN A 288 56.37 -6.27 20.13
N LEU A 289 56.06 -5.19 20.85
CA LEU A 289 56.50 -4.92 22.22
C LEU A 289 55.35 -4.97 23.24
N TYR A 290 54.17 -4.48 22.87
CA TYR A 290 53.08 -4.27 23.82
C TYR A 290 51.84 -5.11 23.48
N GLY A 291 51.21 -5.66 24.51
CA GLY A 291 49.89 -6.27 24.37
C GLY A 291 48.78 -5.23 24.40
N ILE A 292 47.61 -5.61 23.92
CA ILE A 292 46.44 -4.74 23.81
C ILE A 292 45.19 -5.46 24.30
N HIS A 293 44.24 -4.71 24.85
CA HIS A 293 42.87 -5.14 25.04
C HIS A 293 42.07 -4.78 23.79
N VAL A 294 41.21 -5.69 23.35
CA VAL A 294 40.33 -5.50 22.20
C VAL A 294 38.89 -5.77 22.63
N GLY A 295 38.01 -4.86 22.25
CA GLY A 295 36.57 -5.03 22.34
C GLY A 295 35.96 -5.20 20.97
N ILE A 296 35.00 -6.12 20.85
CA ILE A 296 34.28 -6.35 19.60
C ILE A 296 32.80 -6.62 19.86
N GLU A 297 31.93 -6.01 19.05
CA GLU A 297 30.50 -6.34 19.00
C GLU A 297 30.14 -6.66 17.54
N VAL A 298 29.36 -7.72 17.34
CA VAL A 298 28.93 -8.21 16.03
C VAL A 298 27.41 -8.31 16.02
N VAL A 299 26.76 -7.69 15.04
CA VAL A 299 25.29 -7.64 14.92
C VAL A 299 24.86 -7.97 13.49
N ALA A 300 23.95 -8.92 13.34
CA ALA A 300 23.29 -9.22 12.07
C ALA A 300 21.96 -8.48 11.94
N ILE A 301 21.62 -8.05 10.73
CA ILE A 301 20.27 -7.63 10.36
C ILE A 301 19.59 -8.78 9.63
N VAL A 302 18.47 -9.24 10.15
CA VAL A 302 17.70 -10.38 9.61
C VAL A 302 16.32 -9.96 9.14
N LYS A 303 15.82 -10.61 8.09
CA LYS A 303 14.42 -10.50 7.67
C LYS A 303 13.56 -11.47 8.48
N THR A 304 12.54 -10.94 9.12
CA THR A 304 11.57 -11.70 9.92
C THR A 304 10.16 -11.43 9.41
N LYS A 305 9.31 -12.46 9.37
CA LYS A 305 7.88 -12.32 9.04
C LYS A 305 7.10 -12.04 10.32
N LYS A 306 6.40 -10.90 10.38
CA LYS A 306 5.48 -10.56 11.47
C LYS A 306 4.05 -10.52 10.97
N GLU A 307 3.14 -10.99 11.81
CA GLU A 307 1.70 -10.77 11.62
C GLU A 307 1.31 -9.46 12.29
N ILE A 308 0.72 -8.55 11.52
CA ILE A 308 0.12 -7.32 12.03
C ILE A 308 -1.40 -7.39 11.85
N GLU A 309 -2.13 -6.86 12.82
CA GLU A 309 -3.58 -6.61 12.70
C GLU A 309 -3.77 -5.19 12.16
N GLU A 310 -4.53 -5.05 11.07
CA GLU A 310 -4.95 -3.76 10.54
C GLU A 310 -6.48 -3.70 10.40
N ASP A 311 -7.02 -2.50 10.58
CA ASP A 311 -8.43 -2.22 10.29
C ASP A 311 -8.60 -2.04 8.78
N TYR A 312 -9.32 -2.97 8.17
CA TYR A 312 -9.63 -2.93 6.74
C TYR A 312 -11.11 -2.62 6.53
N ARG A 313 -11.40 -1.66 5.66
CA ARG A 313 -12.77 -1.34 5.23
C ARG A 313 -12.97 -1.76 3.79
N GLU A 314 -13.85 -2.73 3.57
CA GLU A 314 -14.16 -3.20 2.23
C GLU A 314 -14.98 -2.14 1.47
N PRO A 315 -14.52 -1.70 0.27
CA PRO A 315 -15.28 -0.78 -0.54
C PRO A 315 -16.49 -1.49 -1.17
N VAL A 316 -17.64 -0.83 -1.14
CA VAL A 316 -18.87 -1.27 -1.80
C VAL A 316 -19.21 -0.23 -2.86
N VAL A 317 -19.12 -0.64 -4.12
CA VAL A 317 -19.50 0.21 -5.24
C VAL A 317 -20.96 -0.06 -5.56
N THR A 318 -21.79 0.97 -5.43
CA THR A 318 -23.18 0.93 -5.86
C THR A 318 -23.35 1.77 -7.13
N THR A 319 -24.06 1.23 -8.12
CA THR A 319 -24.28 1.92 -9.40
C THR A 319 -25.76 2.18 -9.61
N ARG A 320 -26.12 3.41 -10.02
CA ARG A 320 -27.48 3.76 -10.44
C ARG A 320 -27.48 4.45 -11.80
N ARG A 321 -28.51 4.22 -12.60
CA ARG A 321 -28.73 4.89 -13.88
C ARG A 321 -29.71 6.05 -13.70
N ILE A 322 -29.35 7.22 -14.18
CA ILE A 322 -30.17 8.43 -14.12
C ILE A 322 -30.45 8.89 -15.56
N PRO A 323 -31.72 9.09 -15.96
CA PRO A 323 -32.05 9.67 -17.25
C PRO A 323 -31.66 11.15 -17.29
N VAL A 324 -31.07 11.59 -18.40
CA VAL A 324 -30.64 12.97 -18.65
C VAL A 324 -31.05 13.37 -20.07
N ALA A 325 -31.42 14.63 -20.25
CA ALA A 325 -31.67 15.22 -21.55
C ALA A 325 -30.39 15.88 -22.08
N GLU A 326 -29.85 15.35 -23.18
CA GLU A 326 -28.68 15.92 -23.89
C GLU A 326 -29.08 16.74 -25.11
#